data_AF-A0AB39THV1-F1
#
_entry.id   AF-A0AB39THV1-F1
#
_cell.length_a   1.000
_cell.length_b   1.000
_cell.length_c   1.000
_cell.angle_alpha   90.00
_cell.angle_beta   90.00
_cell.angle_gamma   90.00
#
_symmetry.space_group_name_H-M   'P 1'
#
loop_
_entity.id
_entity.type
_entity.pdbx_description
1 polymer ?
#
loop_
_entity_poly.entity_id
_entity_poly.type
_entity_poly.pdbx_seq_one_letter_code
_entity_poly.pdbx_strand_id
1 'polypeptide(L)'
;MSETPRQPLDVLIRRIDPELPLPAYAQPGDAGADLRTTVDAELAPGERAVLPTGIAIALPDGYAAFVHPRSGLAARCGVALVNAPGTVDAGYRGEIKVIVVNLDPREGVSFRRGDRIAQLVIQQVEKARFHEVAELPGSARAEGGFGSTGGHAAV
;
A
#
# COMPACT_ATOMS: atom_id res chain seq x y z
N MET A 1 13.33 3.33 -31.24
CA MET A 1 14.04 3.62 -29.98
C MET A 1 14.01 2.35 -29.17
N SER A 2 15.17 1.69 -28.99
CA SER A 2 15.27 0.47 -28.17
C SER A 2 15.10 0.90 -26.72
N GLU A 3 13.98 0.52 -26.11
CA GLU A 3 13.77 0.69 -24.68
C GLU A 3 14.82 -0.16 -23.97
N THR A 4 15.82 0.48 -23.37
CA THR A 4 16.76 -0.21 -22.50
C THR A 4 15.95 -0.82 -21.35
N PRO A 5 16.03 -2.14 -21.09
CA PRO A 5 15.28 -2.75 -20.01
C PRO A 5 15.59 -2.01 -18.71
N ARG A 6 14.55 -1.53 -18.01
CA ARG A 6 14.72 -0.86 -16.72
C ARG A 6 15.38 -1.84 -15.77
N GLN A 7 16.57 -1.51 -15.28
CA GLN A 7 17.27 -2.37 -14.31
C GLN A 7 16.41 -2.50 -13.03
N PRO A 8 16.44 -3.68 -12.37
CA PRO A 8 15.77 -3.87 -11.09
C PRO A 8 16.27 -2.86 -10.06
N LEU A 9 15.37 -2.36 -9.21
CA LEU A 9 15.73 -1.51 -8.09
C LEU A 9 16.23 -2.38 -6.94
N ASP A 10 17.48 -2.18 -6.52
CA ASP A 10 18.01 -2.81 -5.32
C ASP A 10 17.49 -2.11 -4.06
N VAL A 11 16.86 -2.87 -3.17
CA VAL A 11 16.32 -2.39 -1.88
C VAL A 11 16.90 -3.24 -0.77
N LEU A 12 17.53 -2.59 0.22
CA LEU A 12 18.03 -3.30 1.39
C LEU A 12 16.84 -3.69 2.28
N ILE A 13 16.83 -4.94 2.72
CA ILE A 13 15.76 -5.49 3.56
C ILE A 13 16.37 -6.25 4.75
N ARG A 14 15.85 -5.97 5.94
CA ARG A 14 16.12 -6.72 7.17
C ARG A 14 14.87 -7.52 7.53
N ARG A 15 15.00 -8.84 7.63
CA ARG A 15 14.02 -9.68 8.32
C ARG A 15 14.21 -9.54 9.82
N ILE A 16 13.26 -8.90 10.48
CA ILE A 16 13.12 -8.86 11.94
C ILE A 16 12.65 -10.24 12.41
N ASP A 17 11.75 -10.84 11.64
CA ASP A 17 11.33 -12.23 11.79
C ASP A 17 11.97 -13.09 10.68
N PRO A 18 13.03 -13.86 10.98
CA PRO A 18 13.74 -14.64 9.97
C PRO A 18 13.00 -15.91 9.53
N GLU A 19 11.94 -16.33 10.24
CA GLU A 19 11.17 -17.53 9.92
C GLU A 19 10.22 -17.32 8.74
N LEU A 20 9.81 -16.08 8.48
CA LEU A 20 9.02 -15.75 7.31
C LEU A 20 9.91 -15.49 6.07
N PRO A 21 9.43 -15.85 4.87
CA PRO A 21 10.14 -15.58 3.64
C PRO A 21 10.20 -14.08 3.37
N LEU A 22 11.15 -13.65 2.54
CA LEU A 22 11.16 -12.31 2.00
C LEU A 22 9.86 -12.06 1.19
N PRO A 23 9.40 -10.80 1.09
CA PRO A 23 8.34 -10.43 0.16
C PRO A 23 8.68 -10.85 -1.26
N ALA A 24 7.69 -11.32 -2.01
CA ALA A 24 7.86 -11.78 -3.37
C ALA A 24 6.71 -11.30 -4.25
N TYR A 25 7.03 -11.05 -5.52
CA TYR A 25 6.06 -10.85 -6.58
C TYR A 25 5.47 -12.20 -6.98
N ALA A 26 4.15 -12.31 -7.06
CA ALA A 26 3.50 -13.61 -7.25
C ALA A 26 3.55 -14.08 -8.70
N GLN A 27 3.47 -13.15 -9.66
CA GLN A 27 3.51 -13.40 -11.09
C GLN A 27 4.45 -12.42 -11.80
N PRO A 28 4.97 -12.79 -12.99
CA PRO A 28 5.69 -11.85 -13.84
C PRO A 28 4.83 -10.62 -14.14
N GLY A 29 5.38 -9.43 -13.87
CA GLY A 29 4.70 -8.15 -14.10
C GLY A 29 3.82 -7.66 -12.94
N ASP A 30 3.71 -8.39 -11.84
CA ASP A 30 3.03 -7.88 -10.64
C ASP A 30 3.70 -6.60 -10.13
N ALA A 31 2.89 -5.61 -9.80
CA ALA A 31 3.39 -4.32 -9.31
C ALA A 31 3.84 -4.34 -7.85
N GLY A 32 3.27 -5.24 -7.04
CA GLY A 32 3.48 -5.29 -5.60
C GLY A 32 4.02 -6.63 -5.11
N ALA A 33 4.93 -6.59 -4.14
CA ALA A 33 5.41 -7.78 -3.44
C ALA A 33 4.50 -8.09 -2.24
N ASP A 34 4.06 -9.34 -2.10
CA ASP A 34 3.14 -9.74 -1.01
C ASP A 34 3.82 -9.58 0.37
N LEU A 35 3.13 -8.89 1.28
CA LEU A 35 3.50 -8.75 2.70
C LEU A 35 2.73 -9.75 3.54
N ARG A 36 3.42 -10.40 4.47
CA ARG A 36 2.85 -11.38 5.40
C ARG A 36 2.73 -10.82 6.80
N THR A 37 1.81 -11.33 7.61
CA THR A 37 1.79 -11.03 9.04
C THR A 37 2.64 -12.01 9.85
N THR A 38 3.24 -11.54 10.95
CA THR A 38 3.98 -12.38 11.89
C THR A 38 3.14 -12.87 13.07
N VAL A 39 1.88 -12.47 13.17
CA VAL A 39 1.01 -12.82 14.31
C VAL A 39 -0.34 -13.34 13.84
N ASP A 40 -1.01 -14.08 14.70
CA ASP A 40 -2.42 -14.41 14.54
C ASP A 40 -3.27 -13.20 15.00
N ALA A 41 -4.41 -13.00 14.36
CA ALA A 41 -5.38 -11.97 14.74
C ALA A 41 -6.79 -12.34 14.28
N GLU A 42 -7.79 -11.91 15.03
CA GLU A 42 -9.20 -12.00 14.64
C GLU A 42 -9.84 -10.62 14.78
N LEU A 43 -10.64 -10.23 13.79
CA LEU A 43 -11.34 -8.95 13.76
C LEU A 43 -12.84 -9.20 13.58
N ALA A 44 -13.63 -8.77 14.55
CA ALA A 44 -15.08 -8.69 14.39
C ALA A 44 -15.47 -7.59 13.37
N PRO A 45 -16.73 -7.58 12.87
CA PRO A 45 -17.25 -6.49 12.04
C PRO A 45 -16.94 -5.09 12.60
N GLY A 46 -16.31 -4.24 11.78
CA GLY A 46 -15.94 -2.87 12.14
C GLY A 46 -14.66 -2.71 12.95
N GLU A 47 -14.02 -3.80 13.38
CA GLU A 47 -12.75 -3.74 14.13
C GLU A 47 -11.55 -3.48 13.22
N ARG A 48 -10.46 -3.01 13.83
CA ARG A 48 -9.17 -2.78 13.17
C ARG A 48 -8.02 -3.27 14.04
N ALA A 49 -6.95 -3.70 13.39
CA ALA A 49 -5.73 -4.15 14.06
C ALA A 49 -4.48 -3.65 13.32
N VAL A 50 -3.38 -3.50 14.06
CA VAL A 50 -2.05 -3.22 13.48
C VAL A 50 -1.28 -4.53 13.42
N LEU A 51 -1.12 -5.07 12.22
CA LEU A 51 -0.45 -6.35 11.99
C LEU A 51 1.03 -6.11 11.62
N PRO A 52 1.99 -6.60 12.43
CA PRO A 52 3.41 -6.59 12.09
C PRO A 52 3.72 -7.50 10.90
N THR A 53 4.73 -7.12 10.11
CA THR A 53 5.15 -7.89 8.92
C THR A 53 6.48 -8.61 9.06
N GLY A 54 7.24 -8.34 10.13
CA GLY A 54 8.54 -8.95 10.35
C GLY A 54 9.64 -8.42 9.43
N ILE A 55 9.42 -7.33 8.69
CA ILE A 55 10.43 -6.74 7.81
C ILE A 55 10.62 -5.24 8.05
N ALA A 56 11.83 -4.78 7.82
CA ALA A 56 12.19 -3.38 7.67
C ALA A 56 12.98 -3.22 6.37
N ILE A 57 12.82 -2.09 5.68
CA ILE A 57 13.52 -1.81 4.41
C ILE A 57 14.29 -0.50 4.50
N ALA A 58 15.26 -0.33 3.61
CA ALA A 58 15.86 0.96 3.31
C ALA A 58 15.70 1.24 1.83
N LEU A 59 14.84 2.22 1.51
CA LEU A 59 14.67 2.69 0.15
C LEU A 59 15.74 3.74 -0.17
N PRO A 60 16.17 3.84 -1.44
CA PRO A 60 16.97 4.97 -1.88
C PRO A 60 16.16 6.28 -1.86
N ASP A 61 16.86 7.40 -1.73
CA ASP A 61 16.25 8.73 -1.84
C ASP A 61 15.53 8.90 -3.18
N GLY A 62 14.39 9.60 -3.17
CA GLY A 62 13.53 9.75 -4.36
C GLY A 62 12.54 8.61 -4.58
N TYR A 63 12.46 7.66 -3.65
CA TYR A 63 11.47 6.57 -3.68
C TYR A 63 10.61 6.56 -2.42
N ALA A 64 9.40 6.03 -2.57
CA ALA A 64 8.55 5.63 -1.46
C ALA A 64 7.98 4.24 -1.75
N ALA A 65 7.60 3.52 -0.69
CA ALA A 65 6.83 2.30 -0.84
C ALA A 65 5.39 2.51 -0.34
N PHE A 66 4.44 1.91 -1.02
CA PHE A 66 3.02 2.04 -0.78
C PHE A 66 2.43 0.68 -0.44
N VAL A 67 1.84 0.58 0.74
CA VAL A 67 1.16 -0.62 1.22
C VAL A 67 -0.29 -0.60 0.74
N HIS A 68 -0.60 -1.50 -0.18
CA HIS A 68 -1.91 -1.62 -0.83
C HIS A 68 -2.68 -2.83 -0.28
N PRO A 69 -4.02 -2.75 -0.24
CA PRO A 69 -4.85 -3.92 0.07
C PRO A 69 -4.72 -4.98 -1.02
N ARG A 70 -4.92 -6.25 -0.67
CA ARG A 70 -5.01 -7.35 -1.64
C ARG A 70 -6.47 -7.49 -2.09
N SER A 71 -6.71 -7.45 -3.40
CA SER A 71 -8.07 -7.46 -3.97
C SER A 71 -8.91 -8.66 -3.52
N GLY A 72 -8.29 -9.84 -3.36
CA GLY A 72 -8.96 -11.04 -2.88
C GLY A 72 -9.51 -10.90 -1.45
N LEU A 73 -8.76 -10.30 -0.53
CA LEU A 73 -9.22 -10.07 0.85
C LEU A 73 -10.29 -8.98 0.91
N ALA A 74 -10.13 -7.92 0.11
CA ALA A 74 -11.12 -6.86 0.01
C ALA A 74 -12.47 -7.36 -0.50
N ALA A 75 -12.46 -8.11 -1.61
CA ALA A 75 -13.70 -8.57 -2.25
C ALA A 75 -14.39 -9.72 -1.51
N ARG A 76 -13.63 -10.61 -0.84
CA ARG A 76 -14.19 -11.83 -0.21
C ARG A 76 -14.47 -11.68 1.28
N CYS A 77 -13.76 -10.79 1.96
CA CYS A 77 -13.80 -10.67 3.43
C CYS A 77 -14.01 -9.23 3.91
N GLY A 78 -14.26 -8.27 3.01
CA GLY A 78 -14.42 -6.86 3.39
C GLY A 78 -13.18 -6.23 4.00
N VAL A 79 -11.99 -6.81 3.81
CA VAL A 79 -10.76 -6.29 4.43
C VAL A 79 -10.24 -5.09 3.65
N ALA A 80 -10.06 -3.97 4.35
CA ALA A 80 -9.38 -2.79 3.83
C ALA A 80 -8.17 -2.43 4.70
N LEU A 81 -7.44 -1.39 4.29
CA LEU A 81 -6.41 -0.76 5.11
C LEU A 81 -6.88 0.62 5.50
N VAL A 82 -6.81 0.95 6.79
CA VAL A 82 -7.30 2.24 7.31
C VAL A 82 -6.57 3.42 6.67
N ASN A 83 -5.28 3.25 6.38
CA ASN A 83 -4.43 4.28 5.80
C ASN A 83 -4.07 4.00 4.34
N ALA A 84 -4.86 3.22 3.59
CA ALA A 84 -4.51 2.89 2.21
C ALA A 84 -4.53 4.11 1.26
N PRO A 85 -3.52 4.23 0.37
CA PRO A 85 -2.26 3.47 0.37
C PRO A 85 -1.35 3.92 1.52
N GLY A 86 -0.83 2.97 2.30
CA GLY A 86 0.05 3.29 3.43
C GLY A 86 1.44 3.68 2.94
N THR A 87 1.90 4.91 3.22
CA THR A 87 3.21 5.41 2.76
C THR A 87 4.35 5.00 3.70
N VAL A 88 5.39 4.40 3.13
CA VAL A 88 6.67 4.09 3.80
C VAL A 88 7.76 4.97 3.20
N ASP A 89 8.26 5.91 4.00
CA ASP A 89 9.26 6.88 3.59
C ASP A 89 10.65 6.27 3.41
N ALA A 90 11.47 6.86 2.53
CA ALA A 90 12.84 6.40 2.31
C ALA A 90 13.74 6.45 3.56
N GLY A 91 13.45 7.35 4.49
CA GLY A 91 14.16 7.46 5.77
C GLY A 91 13.72 6.43 6.82
N TYR A 92 12.60 5.73 6.61
CA TYR A 92 12.07 4.80 7.62
C TYR A 92 12.93 3.54 7.72
N ARG A 93 13.24 3.10 8.94
CA ARG A 93 14.02 1.88 9.24
C ARG A 93 13.34 0.96 10.25
N GLY A 94 12.14 1.35 10.68
CA GLY A 94 11.33 0.52 11.57
C GLY A 94 10.67 -0.62 10.82
N GLU A 95 9.98 -1.46 11.57
CA GLU A 95 9.15 -2.52 11.02
C GLU A 95 7.99 -1.94 10.21
N ILE A 96 7.75 -2.47 9.01
CA ILE A 96 6.53 -2.16 8.25
C ILE A 96 5.35 -2.85 8.94
N LYS A 97 4.31 -2.09 9.24
CA LYS A 97 3.08 -2.60 9.86
C LYS A 97 1.89 -2.25 9.00
N VAL A 98 0.87 -3.12 9.04
CA VAL A 98 -0.32 -3.03 8.19
C VAL A 98 -1.53 -2.79 9.07
N ILE A 99 -2.23 -1.67 8.86
CA ILE A 99 -3.42 -1.30 9.66
C ILE A 99 -4.66 -1.83 8.95
N VAL A 100 -5.01 -3.09 9.23
CA VAL A 100 -6.18 -3.75 8.62
C VAL A 100 -7.46 -3.33 9.33
N VAL A 101 -8.56 -3.23 8.58
CA VAL A 101 -9.92 -3.03 9.10
C VAL A 101 -10.86 -4.02 8.43
N ASN A 102 -11.77 -4.60 9.22
CA ASN A 102 -12.87 -5.41 8.70
C ASN A 102 -14.08 -4.51 8.42
N LEU A 103 -14.40 -4.31 7.13
CA LEU A 103 -15.57 -3.55 6.70
C LEU A 103 -16.79 -4.43 6.41
N ASP A 104 -16.67 -5.76 6.56
CA ASP A 104 -17.85 -6.62 6.49
C ASP A 104 -18.77 -6.30 7.69
N PRO A 105 -20.06 -6.04 7.47
CA PRO A 105 -20.98 -5.65 8.54
C PRO A 105 -21.47 -6.82 9.39
N ARG A 106 -21.11 -8.07 9.06
CA ARG A 106 -21.70 -9.28 9.64
C ARG A 106 -20.67 -10.33 10.03
N GLU A 107 -19.69 -10.57 9.17
CA GLU A 107 -18.74 -11.67 9.32
C GLU A 107 -17.40 -11.18 9.91
N GLY A 108 -16.84 -11.97 10.82
CA GLY A 108 -15.47 -11.77 11.30
C GLY A 108 -14.43 -12.24 10.28
N VAL A 109 -13.19 -11.78 10.44
CA VAL A 109 -12.04 -12.24 9.63
C VAL A 109 -10.88 -12.66 10.53
N SER A 110 -10.30 -13.81 10.24
CA SER A 110 -9.11 -14.34 10.92
C SER A 110 -7.88 -14.22 10.03
N PHE A 111 -6.78 -13.79 10.61
CA PHE A 111 -5.44 -13.82 10.03
C PHE A 111 -4.58 -14.79 10.81
N ARG A 112 -3.83 -15.63 10.11
CA ARG A 112 -2.81 -16.50 10.71
C ARG A 112 -1.42 -15.99 10.40
N ARG A 113 -0.47 -16.26 11.30
CA ARG A 113 0.95 -16.04 11.05
C ARG A 113 1.35 -16.62 9.70
N GLY A 114 1.99 -15.80 8.88
CA GLY A 114 2.41 -16.13 7.53
C GLY A 114 1.38 -15.82 6.45
N ASP A 115 0.13 -15.47 6.78
CA ASP A 115 -0.86 -15.06 5.78
C ASP A 115 -0.43 -13.79 5.07
N ARG A 116 -0.71 -13.73 3.77
CA ARG A 116 -0.45 -12.55 2.93
C ARG A 116 -1.58 -11.54 3.11
N ILE A 117 -1.29 -10.42 3.76
CA ILE A 117 -2.31 -9.46 4.21
C ILE A 117 -2.34 -8.16 3.41
N ALA A 118 -1.25 -7.80 2.75
CA ALA A 118 -1.10 -6.59 1.94
C ALA A 118 -0.08 -6.82 0.84
N GLN A 119 0.12 -5.84 -0.04
CA GLN A 119 1.17 -5.85 -1.04
C GLN A 119 1.93 -4.52 -1.03
N LEU A 120 3.24 -4.57 -1.23
CA LEU A 120 4.15 -3.43 -1.20
C LEU A 120 4.51 -3.02 -2.63
N VAL A 121 4.09 -1.83 -3.05
CA VAL A 121 4.43 -1.23 -4.35
C VAL A 121 5.50 -0.16 -4.15
N ILE A 122 6.62 -0.25 -4.83
CA ILE A 122 7.71 0.74 -4.71
C ILE A 122 7.70 1.64 -5.94
N GLN A 123 7.70 2.95 -5.72
CA GLN A 123 7.63 3.94 -6.81
C GLN A 123 8.60 5.10 -6.58
N GLN A 124 9.05 5.70 -7.68
CA GLN A 124 9.71 6.99 -7.64
C GLN A 124 8.70 8.07 -7.21
N VAL A 125 9.15 9.01 -6.39
CA VAL A 125 8.35 10.14 -5.91
C VAL A 125 9.14 11.43 -6.05
N GLU A 126 8.44 12.50 -6.43
CA GLU A 126 9.05 13.82 -6.61
C GLU A 126 9.05 14.61 -5.30
N LYS A 127 10.15 15.32 -5.05
CA LYS A 127 10.21 16.32 -3.97
C LYS A 127 9.81 17.69 -4.54
N ALA A 128 8.55 18.05 -4.37
CA ALA A 128 8.04 19.33 -4.83
C ALA A 128 8.69 20.51 -4.07
N ARG A 129 8.95 21.60 -4.79
CA ARG A 129 9.18 22.94 -4.22
C ARG A 129 7.91 23.74 -4.44
N PHE A 130 7.24 24.11 -3.35
CA PHE A 130 6.01 24.90 -3.43
C PHE A 130 6.35 26.38 -3.63
N HIS A 131 5.61 27.03 -4.54
CA HIS A 131 5.70 28.46 -4.82
C HIS A 131 4.31 29.07 -4.61
N GLU A 132 4.17 29.96 -3.62
CA GLU A 132 2.91 30.64 -3.33
C GLU A 132 2.63 31.71 -4.40
N VAL A 133 1.38 31.78 -4.88
CA VAL A 133 0.90 32.74 -5.89
C VAL A 133 -0.49 33.24 -5.51
N ALA A 134 -0.85 34.45 -5.96
CA ALA A 134 -2.18 35.01 -5.71
C ALA A 134 -3.29 34.24 -6.45
N GLU A 135 -3.01 33.78 -7.67
CA GLU A 135 -3.95 33.04 -8.52
C GLU A 135 -3.23 31.94 -9.30
N LEU A 136 -3.87 30.77 -9.45
CA LEU A 136 -3.38 29.68 -10.27
C LEU A 136 -3.73 29.90 -11.76
N PRO A 137 -2.92 29.41 -12.71
CA PRO A 137 -3.31 29.38 -14.11
C PRO A 137 -4.58 28.57 -14.34
N GLY A 138 -5.42 28.99 -15.29
CA GLY A 138 -6.61 28.22 -15.69
C GLY A 138 -6.26 26.84 -16.25
N SER A 139 -7.20 25.89 -16.13
CA SER A 139 -7.10 24.56 -16.73
C SER A 139 -8.46 24.09 -17.27
N ALA A 140 -8.46 23.10 -18.17
CA ALA A 140 -9.69 22.54 -18.73
C ALA A 140 -10.64 21.95 -17.67
N ARG A 141 -10.10 21.52 -16.53
CA ARG A 141 -10.89 21.01 -15.39
C ARG A 141 -11.32 22.14 -14.44
N ALA A 142 -10.54 23.22 -14.34
CA ALA A 142 -10.74 24.34 -13.42
C ALA A 142 -11.14 23.85 -12.00
N GLU A 143 -12.27 24.31 -11.47
CA GLU A 143 -12.82 23.94 -10.16
C GLU A 143 -13.67 22.65 -10.19
N GLY A 144 -13.78 21.96 -11.33
CA GLY A 144 -14.57 20.74 -11.47
C GLY A 144 -14.00 19.54 -10.68
N GLY A 145 -14.73 19.10 -9.67
CA GLY A 145 -14.41 17.93 -8.84
C GLY A 145 -15.66 17.15 -8.42
N PHE A 146 -15.50 16.09 -7.62
CA PHE A 146 -16.62 15.36 -6.98
C PHE A 146 -17.74 14.88 -7.91
N GLY A 147 -17.38 14.36 -9.10
CA GLY A 147 -18.36 13.89 -10.07
C GLY A 147 -18.85 14.93 -11.08
N SER A 148 -18.10 16.03 -11.25
CA SER A 148 -18.37 17.07 -12.26
C SER A 148 -18.51 16.60 -13.71
N THR A 149 -18.14 15.35 -14.02
CA THR A 149 -18.32 14.72 -15.34
C THR A 149 -19.58 13.84 -15.42
N GLY A 150 -20.34 13.72 -14.32
CA GLY A 150 -21.48 12.82 -14.19
C GLY A 150 -21.11 11.35 -14.37
N GLY A 151 -22.09 10.53 -14.75
CA GLY A 151 -21.90 9.11 -15.12
C GLY A 151 -22.41 8.10 -14.11
N HIS A 152 -23.05 8.55 -13.01
CA HIS A 152 -23.70 7.68 -12.05
C HIS A 152 -24.96 8.33 -11.50
N ALA A 153 -26.06 7.58 -11.34
CA ALA A 153 -27.36 8.16 -10.97
C ALA A 153 -27.40 8.84 -9.58
N ALA A 154 -26.39 8.60 -8.75
CA ALA A 154 -26.26 9.21 -7.43
C ALA A 154 -25.40 10.48 -7.42
N VAL A 155 -24.89 10.95 -8.57
CA VAL A 155 -24.02 12.13 -8.69
C VAL A 155 -24.43 13.02 -9.85
#